data_AF-A0A842W2E7-F1
#
_entry.id   AF-A0A842W2E7-F1
#
_cell.length_a   1.000
_cell.length_b   1.000
_cell.length_c   1.000
_cell.angle_alpha   90.00
_cell.angle_beta   90.00
_cell.angle_gamma   90.00
#
_symmetry.space_group_name_H-M   'P 1'
#
loop_
_entity.id
_entity.type
_entity.pdbx_description
1 polymer ?
#
loop_
_entity_poly.entity_id
_entity_poly.type
_entity_poly.pdbx_seq_one_letter_code
_entity_poly.pdbx_strand_id
1 'polypeptide(L)'
;MSFIRTKKIKGKEYAYIVENKWKKRGKRVKQKTKKYLGRVYRHSKAEETDFYEFFDIQDIKSYIDEKEKEDIIDDLIRWELDNHGFKEKQGKWIKNNCFLDLDKKKVYNEKENNIALGFNDGFLTTYALRKLYNFSADSEEEGYDFAKMFIEAGINVPKEVFVGIFKKALK
;
A
#
# COMPACT_ATOMS: atom_id res chain seq x y z
N MET A 1 -11.74 0.11 14.04
CA MET A 1 -10.92 -0.01 12.82
C MET A 1 -10.30 -1.39 12.72
N SER A 2 -10.24 -1.92 11.51
CA SER A 2 -9.39 -3.08 11.18
C SER A 2 -8.00 -2.63 10.79
N PHE A 3 -7.00 -3.48 11.00
CA PHE A 3 -5.60 -3.24 10.60
C PHE A 3 -4.98 -4.55 10.09
N ILE A 4 -3.81 -4.47 9.44
CA ILE A 4 -3.06 -5.64 9.00
C ILE A 4 -2.16 -6.14 10.13
N ARG A 5 -2.18 -7.45 10.39
CA ARG A 5 -1.29 -8.11 11.34
C ARG A 5 -0.66 -9.33 10.69
N THR A 6 0.61 -9.57 11.00
CA THR A 6 1.30 -10.80 10.60
C THR A 6 1.29 -11.87 11.68
N LYS A 7 1.34 -13.13 11.23
CA LYS A 7 1.53 -14.31 12.09
C LYS A 7 2.58 -15.22 11.46
N LYS A 8 3.48 -15.76 12.29
CA LYS A 8 4.47 -16.75 11.87
C LYS A 8 3.93 -18.15 12.12
N ILE A 9 3.87 -18.98 11.07
CA ILE A 9 3.39 -20.36 11.11
C ILE A 9 4.43 -21.23 10.39
N LYS A 10 5.02 -22.20 11.10
CA LYS A 10 6.06 -23.10 10.56
C LYS A 10 7.19 -22.33 9.85
N GLY A 11 7.68 -21.26 10.50
CA GLY A 11 8.77 -20.42 9.97
C GLY A 11 8.36 -19.39 8.91
N LYS A 12 7.16 -19.49 8.32
CA LYS A 12 6.67 -18.59 7.27
C LYS A 12 5.74 -17.52 7.85
N GLU A 13 5.83 -16.31 7.32
CA GLU A 13 5.01 -15.18 7.76
C GLU A 13 3.79 -14.99 6.85
N TYR A 14 2.65 -14.65 7.46
CA TYR A 14 1.35 -14.56 6.81
C TYR A 14 0.60 -13.32 7.29
N ALA A 15 0.02 -12.56 6.36
CA ALA A 15 -0.71 -11.33 6.65
C ALA A 15 -2.22 -11.60 6.76
N TYR A 16 -2.85 -10.91 7.71
CA TYR A 16 -4.29 -11.00 7.98
C TYR A 16 -4.87 -9.62 8.28
N ILE A 17 -6.10 -9.38 7.83
CA ILE A 17 -6.93 -8.30 8.37
C ILE A 17 -7.49 -8.75 9.71
N VAL A 18 -7.38 -7.89 10.71
CA VAL A 18 -7.81 -8.14 12.08
C VAL A 18 -8.58 -6.93 12.62
N GLU A 19 -9.53 -7.17 13.51
CA GLU A 19 -10.28 -6.13 14.21
C GLU A 19 -10.28 -6.38 15.72
N ASN A 20 -10.34 -5.32 16.51
CA ASN A 20 -10.53 -5.42 17.95
C ASN A 20 -12.03 -5.39 18.27
N LYS A 21 -12.50 -6.38 19.05
CA LYS A 21 -13.88 -6.46 19.53
C LYS A 21 -13.92 -6.49 21.06
N TRP A 22 -14.64 -5.54 21.65
CA TRP A 22 -14.89 -5.52 23.10
C TRP A 22 -15.86 -6.65 23.50
N LYS A 23 -15.52 -7.40 24.56
CA LYS A 23 -16.43 -8.38 25.17
C LYS A 23 -17.01 -7.85 26.47
N LYS A 24 -18.36 -7.74 26.51
CA LYS A 24 -19.11 -7.34 27.71
C LYS A 24 -18.81 -8.27 28.89
N ARG A 25 -18.86 -9.59 28.66
CA ARG A 25 -18.52 -10.59 29.67
C ARG A 25 -17.00 -10.71 29.82
N GLY A 26 -16.50 -10.35 31.00
CA GLY A 26 -15.08 -10.38 31.34
C GLY A 26 -14.30 -9.10 31.06
N LYS A 27 -14.93 -8.04 30.51
CA LYS A 27 -14.32 -6.72 30.26
C LYS A 27 -12.93 -6.79 29.57
N ARG A 28 -12.82 -7.59 28.50
CA ARG A 28 -11.56 -7.77 27.75
C ARG A 28 -11.76 -7.48 26.27
N VAL A 29 -10.72 -6.94 25.63
CA VAL A 29 -10.63 -6.83 24.16
C VAL A 29 -10.21 -8.18 23.59
N LYS A 30 -10.93 -8.68 22.58
CA LYS A 30 -10.50 -9.83 21.77
C LYS A 30 -10.27 -9.39 20.33
N GLN A 31 -9.12 -9.76 19.79
CA GLN A 31 -8.85 -9.59 18.37
C GLN A 31 -9.51 -10.71 17.55
N LYS A 32 -10.20 -10.33 16.48
CA LYS A 32 -10.81 -11.25 15.51
C LYS A 32 -10.12 -11.12 14.17
N THR A 33 -9.77 -12.25 13.55
CA THR A 33 -9.29 -12.28 12.17
C THR A 33 -10.48 -12.16 11.23
N LYS A 34 -10.43 -11.19 10.31
CA LYS A 34 -11.47 -10.93 9.30
C LYS A 34 -11.16 -11.59 7.97
N LYS A 35 -9.89 -11.50 7.52
CA LYS A 35 -9.50 -11.96 6.19
C LYS A 35 -8.03 -12.39 6.17
N TYR A 36 -7.72 -13.45 5.45
CA TYR A 36 -6.34 -13.81 5.10
C TYR A 36 -5.90 -13.03 3.85
N LEU A 37 -4.74 -12.39 3.90
CA LEU A 37 -4.21 -11.55 2.82
C LEU A 37 -3.15 -12.24 1.97
N GLY A 38 -2.51 -13.28 2.50
CA GLY A 38 -1.47 -14.02 1.78
C GLY A 38 -0.22 -14.27 2.61
N ARG A 39 0.73 -14.98 2.01
CA ARG A 39 2.09 -15.12 2.55
C ARG A 39 2.83 -13.80 2.38
N VAL A 40 3.60 -13.42 3.39
CA VAL A 40 4.44 -12.21 3.36
C VAL A 40 5.77 -12.53 2.70
N TYR A 41 6.17 -11.69 1.75
CA TYR A 41 7.49 -11.65 1.14
C TYR A 41 8.10 -10.30 1.48
N ARG A 42 9.12 -10.28 2.34
CA ARG A 42 9.78 -9.05 2.75
C ARG A 42 10.86 -8.69 1.75
N HIS A 43 10.90 -7.42 1.37
CA HIS A 43 11.90 -6.87 0.47
C HIS A 43 12.60 -5.72 1.18
N SER A 44 13.93 -5.80 1.27
CA SER A 44 14.74 -4.67 1.72
C SER A 44 14.85 -3.63 0.61
N LYS A 45 14.98 -2.36 1.01
CA LYS A 45 15.30 -1.27 0.11
C LYS A 45 16.61 -1.57 -0.61
N ALA A 46 16.58 -1.42 -1.94
CA ALA A 46 17.69 -1.70 -2.84
C ALA A 46 18.31 -0.41 -3.38
N GLU A 47 17.46 0.58 -3.65
CA GLU A 47 17.83 1.90 -4.15
C GLU A 47 17.18 2.96 -3.24
N GLU A 48 17.80 4.14 -3.17
CA GLU A 48 17.33 5.28 -2.38
C GLU A 48 17.17 6.50 -3.29
N THR A 49 16.39 6.31 -4.34
CA THR A 49 16.08 7.38 -5.29
C THR A 49 14.94 8.21 -4.72
N ASP A 50 15.09 9.53 -4.76
CA ASP A 50 14.02 10.45 -4.35
C ASP A 50 12.86 10.43 -5.36
N PHE A 51 11.63 10.69 -4.89
CA PHE A 51 10.44 10.63 -5.74
C PHE A 51 10.49 11.69 -6.86
N TYR A 52 10.97 12.89 -6.55
CA TYR A 52 11.04 13.97 -7.51
C TYR A 52 12.11 13.70 -8.57
N GLU A 53 13.25 13.15 -8.16
CA GLU A 53 14.31 12.71 -9.08
C GLU A 53 13.85 11.56 -9.98
N PHE A 54 13.12 10.58 -9.43
CA PHE A 54 12.67 9.40 -10.18
C PHE A 54 11.74 9.75 -11.34
N PHE A 55 10.88 10.76 -11.16
CA PHE A 55 9.93 11.23 -12.18
C PHE A 55 10.37 12.53 -12.89
N ASP A 56 11.59 13.03 -12.62
CA ASP A 56 12.09 14.32 -13.11
C ASP A 56 11.10 15.49 -12.90
N ILE A 57 10.54 15.57 -11.69
CA ILE A 57 9.55 16.58 -11.32
C ILE A 57 10.27 17.85 -10.88
N GLN A 58 10.25 18.86 -11.74
CA GLN A 58 10.79 20.19 -11.45
C GLN A 58 9.76 21.11 -10.77
N ASP A 59 8.49 21.02 -11.18
CA ASP A 59 7.38 21.76 -10.57
C ASP A 59 6.29 20.80 -10.08
N ILE A 60 6.19 20.69 -8.76
CA ILE A 60 5.21 19.82 -8.13
C ILE A 60 3.77 20.29 -8.34
N LYS A 61 3.52 21.60 -8.47
CA LYS A 61 2.16 22.11 -8.65
C LYS A 61 1.62 21.66 -9.99
N SER A 62 2.39 21.85 -11.05
CA SER A 62 2.06 21.34 -12.39
C SER A 62 1.85 19.82 -12.38
N TYR A 63 2.75 19.07 -11.74
CA TYR A 63 2.61 17.61 -11.62
C TYR A 63 1.28 17.19 -10.96
N ILE A 64 0.92 17.84 -9.85
CA ILE A 64 -0.34 17.57 -9.16
C ILE A 64 -1.51 17.99 -10.03
N ASP A 65 -1.50 19.18 -10.62
CA ASP A 65 -2.65 19.71 -11.37
C ASP A 65 -2.96 18.89 -12.62
N GLU A 66 -1.94 18.40 -13.33
CA GLU A 66 -2.08 17.64 -14.58
C GLU A 66 -2.52 16.19 -14.40
N LYS A 67 -2.26 15.57 -13.24
CA LYS A 67 -2.53 14.15 -13.00
C LYS A 67 -3.79 13.89 -12.20
N GLU A 68 -4.47 12.79 -12.50
CA GLU A 68 -5.58 12.32 -11.68
C GLU A 68 -5.08 11.66 -10.39
N LYS A 69 -5.96 11.57 -9.38
CA LYS A 69 -5.64 10.95 -8.09
C LYS A 69 -5.08 9.53 -8.28
N GLU A 70 -5.72 8.73 -9.12
CA GLU A 70 -5.32 7.36 -9.44
C GLU A 70 -3.92 7.29 -10.06
N ASP A 71 -3.56 8.23 -10.94
CA ASP A 71 -2.24 8.26 -11.59
C ASP A 71 -1.12 8.58 -10.60
N ILE A 72 -1.38 9.49 -9.65
CA ILE A 72 -0.42 9.81 -8.58
C ILE A 72 -0.21 8.60 -7.66
N ILE A 73 -1.27 7.83 -7.36
CA ILE A 73 -1.15 6.58 -6.58
C ILE A 73 -0.29 5.57 -7.33
N ASP A 74 -0.52 5.40 -8.63
CA ASP A 74 0.27 4.54 -9.50
C ASP A 74 1.75 4.91 -9.45
N ASP A 75 2.07 6.19 -9.60
CA ASP A 75 3.44 6.71 -9.57
C ASP A 75 4.13 6.42 -8.23
N LEU A 76 3.46 6.67 -7.11
CA LEU A 76 3.97 6.38 -5.77
C LEU A 76 4.26 4.88 -5.59
N ILE A 77 3.39 4.01 -6.11
CA ILE A 77 3.61 2.56 -6.05
C ILE A 77 4.79 2.15 -6.94
N ARG A 78 4.90 2.70 -8.16
CA ARG A 78 6.00 2.41 -9.10
C ARG A 78 7.35 2.81 -8.50
N TRP A 79 7.42 4.00 -7.93
CA TRP A 79 8.62 4.50 -7.24
C TRP A 79 9.02 3.60 -6.07
N GLU A 80 8.07 3.20 -5.21
CA GLU A 80 8.36 2.31 -4.08
C GLU A 80 8.81 0.91 -4.55
N LEU A 81 8.20 0.40 -5.62
CA LEU A 81 8.58 -0.88 -6.21
C LEU A 81 10.00 -0.86 -6.78
N ASP A 82 10.39 0.20 -7.49
CA ASP A 82 11.73 0.35 -8.04
C ASP A 82 12.78 0.52 -6.92
N ASN A 83 12.49 1.32 -5.90
CA ASN A 83 13.32 1.43 -4.68
C ASN A 83 13.49 0.08 -3.95
N HIS A 84 12.58 -0.86 -4.18
CA HIS A 84 12.66 -2.23 -3.67
C HIS A 84 13.09 -3.24 -4.74
N GLY A 85 13.68 -2.79 -5.85
CA GLY A 85 14.32 -3.60 -6.88
C GLY A 85 13.35 -4.48 -7.68
N PHE A 86 12.06 -4.13 -7.74
CA PHE A 86 11.16 -4.70 -8.73
C PHE A 86 11.46 -4.07 -10.08
N LYS A 87 11.27 -4.83 -11.16
CA LYS A 87 11.43 -4.31 -12.52
C LYS A 87 10.16 -4.54 -13.32
N GLU A 88 9.83 -3.56 -14.14
CA GLU A 88 8.64 -3.61 -14.99
C GLU A 88 8.89 -4.48 -16.23
N LYS A 89 7.97 -5.41 -16.50
CA LYS A 89 7.95 -6.25 -17.70
C LYS A 89 6.51 -6.41 -18.16
N GLN A 90 6.19 -5.94 -19.36
CA GLN A 90 4.86 -6.07 -19.97
C GLN A 90 3.72 -5.56 -19.06
N GLY A 91 3.88 -4.38 -18.45
CA GLY A 91 2.88 -3.78 -17.54
C GLY A 91 2.77 -4.43 -16.16
N LYS A 92 3.72 -5.31 -15.80
CA LYS A 92 3.76 -5.97 -14.49
C LYS A 92 5.09 -5.73 -13.81
N TRP A 93 5.05 -5.51 -12.50
CA TRP A 93 6.23 -5.37 -11.66
C TRP A 93 6.61 -6.73 -11.07
N ILE A 94 7.85 -7.14 -11.32
CA ILE A 94 8.30 -8.50 -11.02
C ILE A 94 9.59 -8.44 -10.20
N LYS A 95 9.61 -9.22 -9.10
CA LYS A 95 10.82 -9.54 -8.35
C LYS A 95 10.72 -10.95 -7.81
N ASN A 96 11.67 -11.82 -8.18
CA ASN A 96 11.64 -13.24 -7.84
C ASN A 96 10.28 -13.86 -8.23
N ASN A 97 9.56 -14.48 -7.28
CA ASN A 97 8.27 -15.12 -7.51
C ASN A 97 7.09 -14.23 -7.08
N CYS A 98 7.30 -12.91 -7.01
CA CYS A 98 6.31 -11.91 -6.61
C CYS A 98 5.96 -11.02 -7.79
N PHE A 99 4.66 -10.80 -8.00
CA PHE A 99 4.11 -10.09 -9.14
C PHE A 99 3.10 -9.05 -8.65
N LEU A 100 3.16 -7.86 -9.24
CA LEU A 100 2.18 -6.80 -9.05
C LEU A 100 1.69 -6.31 -10.41
N ASP A 101 0.38 -6.23 -10.55
CA ASP A 101 -0.35 -5.78 -11.74
C ASP A 101 -1.23 -4.59 -11.31
N LEU A 102 -0.85 -3.38 -11.73
CA LEU A 102 -1.51 -2.12 -11.33
C LEU A 102 -2.89 -2.00 -11.94
N ASP A 103 -3.05 -2.34 -13.22
CA ASP A 103 -4.33 -2.34 -13.93
C ASP A 103 -5.38 -3.19 -13.21
N LYS A 104 -4.98 -4.40 -12.77
CA LYS A 104 -5.86 -5.31 -12.03
C LYS A 104 -5.85 -5.06 -10.53
N LYS A 105 -5.03 -4.14 -10.03
CA LYS A 105 -4.82 -3.81 -8.61
C LYS A 105 -4.56 -5.07 -7.80
N LYS A 106 -3.71 -5.97 -8.31
CA LYS A 106 -3.52 -7.34 -7.80
C LYS A 106 -2.06 -7.64 -7.49
N VAL A 107 -1.84 -8.21 -6.32
CA VAL A 107 -0.53 -8.70 -5.85
C VAL A 107 -0.60 -10.21 -5.67
N TYR A 108 0.25 -10.95 -6.38
CA TYR A 108 0.18 -12.41 -6.44
C TYR A 108 1.56 -13.06 -6.62
N ASN A 109 1.64 -14.37 -6.38
CA ASN A 109 2.84 -15.17 -6.66
C ASN A 109 2.74 -15.92 -8.00
N GLU A 110 3.79 -16.66 -8.35
CA GLU A 110 3.83 -17.54 -9.54
C GLU A 110 2.64 -18.52 -9.65
N LYS A 111 2.01 -18.87 -8.52
CA LYS A 111 0.85 -19.76 -8.42
C LYS A 111 -0.48 -19.00 -8.38
N GLU A 112 -0.46 -17.72 -8.74
CA GLU A 112 -1.59 -16.79 -8.73
C GLU A 112 -2.30 -16.58 -7.38
N ASN A 113 -1.70 -17.04 -6.28
CA ASN A 113 -2.24 -16.83 -4.95
C ASN A 113 -1.97 -15.39 -4.51
N ASN A 114 -2.92 -14.78 -3.79
CA ASN A 114 -2.70 -13.48 -3.17
C ASN A 114 -1.54 -13.56 -2.18
N ILE A 115 -0.68 -12.55 -2.23
CA ILE A 115 0.47 -12.39 -1.33
C ILE A 115 0.49 -10.98 -0.74
N ALA A 116 1.36 -10.79 0.24
CA ALA A 116 1.68 -9.49 0.81
C ALA A 116 3.15 -9.19 0.55
N LEU A 117 3.45 -8.05 -0.06
CA LEU A 117 4.81 -7.54 -0.17
C LEU A 117 5.08 -6.69 1.06
N GLY A 118 6.02 -7.11 1.89
CA GLY A 118 6.44 -6.35 3.07
C GLY A 118 7.45 -5.31 2.65
N PHE A 119 7.02 -4.05 2.64
CA PHE A 119 7.77 -2.85 2.25
C PHE A 119 7.80 -1.90 3.44
N ASN A 120 8.96 -1.34 3.75
CA ASN A 120 9.13 -0.46 4.91
C ASN A 120 8.47 -1.08 6.17
N ASP A 121 7.54 -0.35 6.81
CA ASP A 121 6.75 -0.81 7.96
C ASP A 121 5.38 -1.41 7.60
N GLY A 122 5.04 -1.48 6.31
CA GLY A 122 3.72 -1.87 5.82
C GLY A 122 3.69 -3.12 4.93
N PHE A 123 2.51 -3.37 4.37
CA PHE A 123 2.24 -4.54 3.53
C PHE A 123 1.42 -4.17 2.30
N LEU A 124 2.08 -4.10 1.15
CA LEU A 124 1.40 -3.92 -0.12
C LEU A 124 0.68 -5.20 -0.50
N THR A 125 -0.64 -5.13 -0.53
CA THR A 125 -1.53 -6.26 -0.82
C THR A 125 -2.62 -5.83 -1.79
N THR A 126 -3.26 -6.79 -2.46
CA THR A 126 -4.49 -6.56 -3.24
C THR A 126 -5.56 -5.79 -2.43
N TYR A 127 -5.63 -6.02 -1.11
CA TYR A 127 -6.53 -5.27 -0.24
C TYR A 127 -6.10 -3.82 -0.04
N ALA A 128 -4.82 -3.58 0.26
CA ALA A 128 -4.28 -2.24 0.47
C ALA A 128 -4.40 -1.38 -0.80
N LEU A 129 -4.06 -1.93 -1.97
CA LEU A 129 -4.23 -1.27 -3.26
C LEU A 129 -5.68 -0.81 -3.46
N ARG A 130 -6.65 -1.73 -3.36
CA ARG A 130 -8.06 -1.38 -3.52
C ARG A 130 -8.54 -0.32 -2.52
N LYS A 131 -8.03 -0.37 -1.29
CA LYS A 131 -8.36 0.60 -0.24
C LYS A 131 -7.83 2.00 -0.61
N LEU A 132 -6.60 2.10 -1.14
CA LEU A 132 -6.01 3.36 -1.60
C LEU A 132 -6.77 3.95 -2.80
N TYR A 133 -6.99 3.18 -3.87
CA TYR A 133 -7.67 3.69 -5.06
C TYR A 133 -9.12 4.11 -4.80
N ASN A 134 -9.83 3.34 -3.98
CA ASN A 134 -11.24 3.61 -3.69
C ASN A 134 -11.43 4.62 -2.55
N PHE A 135 -10.34 5.21 -2.04
CA PHE A 135 -10.45 6.24 -1.03
C PHE A 135 -11.08 7.49 -1.63
N SER A 136 -12.06 8.03 -0.91
CA SER A 136 -12.67 9.33 -1.10
C SER A 136 -12.92 9.90 0.29
N ALA A 137 -12.63 11.18 0.49
CA ALA A 137 -12.86 11.86 1.74
C ALA A 137 -14.08 12.78 1.62
N ASP A 138 -14.92 12.81 2.65
CA ASP A 138 -16.02 13.77 2.74
C ASP A 138 -15.65 14.95 3.67
N SER A 139 -14.51 14.87 4.37
CA SER A 139 -14.00 15.93 5.24
C SER A 139 -12.47 15.89 5.38
N GLU A 140 -11.87 17.00 5.81
CA GLU A 140 -10.42 17.08 6.07
C GLU A 140 -9.96 16.16 7.22
N GLU A 141 -10.85 15.82 8.15
CA GLU A 141 -10.55 14.92 9.28
C GLU A 141 -10.16 13.51 8.82
N GLU A 142 -10.58 13.11 7.62
CA GLU A 142 -10.24 11.81 7.02
C GLU A 142 -8.82 11.75 6.43
N GLY A 143 -8.09 12.87 6.42
CA GLY A 143 -6.70 12.90 5.98
C GLY A 143 -5.79 11.98 6.79
N TYR A 144 -6.06 11.84 8.10
CA TYR A 144 -5.33 10.90 8.95
C TYR A 144 -5.56 9.45 8.53
N ASP A 145 -6.80 9.10 8.17
CA ASP A 145 -7.13 7.76 7.71
C ASP A 145 -6.47 7.47 6.36
N PHE A 146 -6.38 8.45 5.46
CA PHE A 146 -5.68 8.29 4.19
C PHE A 146 -4.16 8.11 4.38
N ALA A 147 -3.52 8.94 5.20
CA ALA A 147 -2.10 8.80 5.53
C ALA A 147 -1.80 7.41 6.11
N LYS A 148 -2.68 6.94 7.00
CA LYS A 148 -2.58 5.59 7.57
C LYS A 148 -2.70 4.49 6.51
N MET A 149 -3.47 4.68 5.44
CA MET A 149 -3.55 3.70 4.34
C MET A 149 -2.21 3.55 3.61
N PHE A 150 -1.49 4.65 3.37
CA PHE A 150 -0.15 4.59 2.77
C PHE A 150 0.85 3.86 3.67
N ILE A 151 0.86 4.17 4.97
CA ILE A 151 1.69 3.47 5.96
C ILE A 151 1.35 1.98 6.00
N GLU A 152 0.06 1.62 6.05
CA GLU A 152 -0.38 0.21 6.05
C GLU A 152 0.01 -0.51 4.74
N ALA A 153 0.07 0.20 3.61
CA ALA A 153 0.53 -0.32 2.33
C ALA A 153 2.06 -0.39 2.21
N GLY A 154 2.79 0.26 3.11
CA GLY A 154 4.26 0.33 3.07
C GLY A 154 4.79 1.28 2.00
N ILE A 155 3.97 2.24 1.56
CA ILE A 155 4.31 3.22 0.52
C ILE A 155 4.68 4.54 1.20
N ASN A 156 5.88 5.04 0.92
CA ASN A 156 6.27 6.37 1.33
C ASN A 156 5.58 7.42 0.44
N VAL A 157 5.26 8.59 0.99
CA VAL A 157 4.64 9.67 0.23
C VAL A 157 5.30 10.99 0.60
N PRO A 158 5.86 11.74 -0.37
CA PRO A 158 6.33 13.10 -0.12
C PRO A 158 5.18 13.97 0.39
N LYS A 159 5.47 14.85 1.36
CA LYS A 159 4.43 15.64 2.06
C LYS A 159 3.56 16.45 1.11
N GLU A 160 4.18 17.09 0.13
CA GLU A 160 3.46 17.96 -0.81
C GLU A 160 2.61 17.15 -1.78
N VAL A 161 3.12 16.00 -2.24
CA VAL A 161 2.35 15.03 -3.04
C VAL A 161 1.14 14.53 -2.25
N PHE A 162 1.32 14.20 -0.96
CA PHE A 162 0.23 13.78 -0.08
C PHE A 162 -0.87 14.84 0.04
N VAL A 163 -0.49 16.11 0.21
CA VAL A 163 -1.47 17.21 0.26
C VAL A 163 -2.20 17.34 -1.09
N GLY A 164 -1.49 17.24 -2.21
CA GLY A 164 -2.07 17.30 -3.55
C GLY A 164 -3.09 16.19 -3.81
N ILE A 165 -2.69 14.94 -3.57
CA ILE A 165 -3.56 13.78 -3.79
C ILE A 165 -4.74 13.77 -2.81
N PHE A 166 -4.57 14.19 -1.55
CA PHE A 166 -5.68 14.27 -0.61
C PHE A 166 -6.70 15.34 -1.04
N LYS A 167 -6.26 16.50 -1.54
CA LYS A 167 -7.15 17.52 -2.11
C LYS A 167 -7.99 16.98 -3.27
N LYS A 168 -7.42 16.13 -4.12
CA LYS A 168 -8.16 15.46 -5.20
C LYS A 168 -9.10 14.34 -4.70
N ALA A 169 -8.86 13.81 -3.51
CA ALA A 169 -9.72 12.79 -2.90
C ALA A 169 -10.91 13.38 -2.14
N LEU A 170 -10.86 14.68 -1.80
CA LEU A 170 -11.98 15.42 -1.21
C LEU A 170 -13.06 15.65 -2.27
N LYS A 171 -14.31 15.34 -1.93
CA LYS A 171 -15.47 15.62 -2.79
C LYS A 171 -15.94 17.07 -2.69
#